data_AF-A0A552WWZ1-F1
#
_entry.id   AF-A0A552WWZ1-F1
#
_cell.length_a   1.000
_cell.length_b   1.000
_cell.length_c   1.000
_cell.angle_alpha   90.00
_cell.angle_beta   90.00
_cell.angle_gamma   90.00
#
_symmetry.space_group_name_H-M   'P 1'
#
loop_
_entity.id
_entity.type
_entity.pdbx_description
1 polymer ?
#
loop_
_entity_poly.entity_id
_entity_poly.type
_entity_poly.pdbx_seq_one_letter_code
_entity_poly.pdbx_strand_id
1 'polypeptide(L)'
;MSTTGTSQVLTGAAPTTTVVGAAPRRALRGTGAWLRRTATSARWYVRELLGDSAYDKYVARHHLEHPDHEPMSQRAWWRERAEAEAVNPQPRCC
;
A
#
# COMPACT_ATOMS: atom_id res chain seq x y z
N MET A 1 64.96 48.04 6.61
CA MET A 1 63.88 48.52 7.50
C MET A 1 63.12 49.55 6.69
N SER A 2 61.99 49.28 6.05
CA SER A 2 60.75 48.77 6.63
C SER A 2 59.94 47.97 5.59
N THR A 3 59.30 46.95 6.11
CA THR A 3 58.24 46.14 5.52
C THR A 3 56.98 46.94 5.23
N THR A 4 56.14 46.38 4.36
CA THR A 4 54.66 46.44 4.31
C THR A 4 54.11 47.06 3.02
N GLY A 5 53.49 46.21 2.20
CA GLY A 5 52.81 46.60 0.96
C GLY A 5 51.75 45.55 0.56
N THR A 6 50.79 45.35 1.47
CA THR A 6 49.41 44.90 1.30
C THR A 6 49.05 44.14 0.01
N SER A 7 48.99 42.81 0.11
CA SER A 7 48.31 41.93 -0.86
C SER A 7 46.79 42.11 -0.73
N GLN A 8 46.14 42.61 -1.78
CA GLN A 8 44.67 42.64 -1.86
C GLN A 8 44.17 41.35 -2.53
N VAL A 9 43.50 40.50 -1.73
CA VAL A 9 42.75 39.35 -2.19
C VAL A 9 41.34 39.81 -2.55
N LEU A 10 41.04 39.87 -3.85
CA LEU A 10 39.69 40.02 -4.37
C LEU A 10 38.96 38.68 -4.24
N THR A 11 38.24 38.50 -3.13
CA THR A 11 37.26 37.41 -2.98
C THR A 11 35.96 37.83 -3.68
N GLY A 12 35.75 37.32 -4.90
CA GLY A 12 34.46 37.39 -5.57
C GLY A 12 33.44 36.52 -4.84
N ALA A 13 32.54 37.16 -4.09
CA ALA A 13 31.34 36.51 -3.56
C ALA A 13 30.35 36.30 -4.71
N ALA A 14 30.23 35.07 -5.22
CA ALA A 14 29.10 34.69 -6.06
C ALA A 14 27.87 34.46 -5.17
N PRO A 15 26.74 35.14 -5.39
CA PRO A 15 25.50 34.75 -4.74
C PRO A 15 24.96 33.50 -5.44
N THR A 16 25.18 32.33 -4.85
CA THR A 16 24.34 31.17 -5.18
C THR A 16 22.98 31.39 -4.54
N THR A 17 22.10 32.07 -5.28
CA THR A 17 20.68 32.18 -4.95
C THR A 17 20.07 30.78 -4.93
N THR A 18 19.91 30.22 -3.74
CA THR A 18 19.10 29.03 -3.50
C THR A 18 17.65 29.39 -3.75
N VAL A 19 17.13 29.03 -4.93
CA VAL A 19 15.69 29.05 -5.19
C VAL A 19 15.08 27.81 -4.53
N VAL A 20 14.60 27.96 -3.29
CA VAL A 20 13.72 26.96 -2.66
C VAL A 20 12.39 27.02 -3.39
N GLY A 21 12.10 25.99 -4.19
CA GLY A 21 10.85 25.84 -4.92
C GLY A 21 9.65 25.87 -3.96
N ALA A 22 8.84 26.92 -4.05
CA ALA A 22 7.56 27.00 -3.39
C ALA A 22 6.62 25.92 -3.96
N ALA A 23 6.27 24.91 -3.16
CA ALA A 23 5.32 23.88 -3.55
C ALA A 23 3.96 24.50 -3.96
N PRO A 24 3.45 24.25 -5.17
CA PRO A 24 2.18 24.83 -5.62
C PRO A 24 1.03 24.10 -4.92
N ARG A 25 0.39 24.81 -3.98
CA ARG A 25 -0.72 24.35 -3.13
C ARG A 25 -1.99 23.95 -3.92
N ARG A 26 -1.99 24.08 -5.26
CA ARG A 26 -3.09 23.75 -6.18
C ARG A 26 -3.06 22.29 -6.69
N ALA A 27 -1.96 21.56 -6.49
CA ALA A 27 -1.81 20.16 -6.90
C ALA A 27 -2.53 19.14 -5.99
N LEU A 28 -3.04 19.58 -4.84
CA LEU A 28 -3.55 18.71 -3.77
C LEU A 28 -4.92 18.05 -4.05
N ARG A 29 -5.66 18.49 -5.07
CA ARG A 29 -6.95 17.87 -5.43
C ARG A 29 -6.78 16.61 -6.28
N GLY A 30 -5.76 16.58 -7.14
CA GLY A 30 -5.45 15.40 -7.98
C GLY A 30 -4.84 14.26 -7.15
N THR A 31 -4.01 14.58 -6.17
CA THR A 31 -3.39 13.59 -5.28
C THR A 31 -4.42 12.85 -4.43
N GLY A 32 -5.47 13.53 -3.93
CA GLY A 32 -6.53 12.85 -3.16
C GLY A 32 -7.35 11.85 -3.97
N ALA A 33 -7.62 12.12 -5.26
CA ALA A 33 -8.30 11.17 -6.14
C ALA A 33 -7.39 9.99 -6.50
N TRP A 34 -6.11 10.25 -6.77
CA TRP A 34 -5.12 9.22 -7.05
C TRP A 34 -4.88 8.31 -5.84
N LEU A 35 -4.70 8.88 -4.65
CA LEU A 35 -4.54 8.13 -3.39
C LEU A 35 -5.75 7.25 -3.08
N ARG A 36 -6.96 7.73 -3.32
CA ARG A 36 -8.17 6.91 -3.15
C ARG A 36 -8.17 5.73 -4.12
N ARG A 37 -7.85 5.96 -5.38
CA ARG A 37 -7.83 4.91 -6.41
C ARG A 37 -6.75 3.87 -6.13
N THR A 38 -5.55 4.29 -5.74
CA THR A 38 -4.46 3.39 -5.37
C THR A 38 -4.77 2.64 -4.08
N ALA A 39 -5.39 3.28 -3.09
CA ALA A 39 -5.84 2.61 -1.87
C ALA A 39 -6.92 1.55 -2.14
N THR A 40 -7.87 1.80 -3.04
CA THR A 40 -8.87 0.80 -3.44
C THR A 40 -8.22 -0.38 -4.14
N SER A 41 -7.30 -0.15 -5.08
CA SER A 41 -6.54 -1.22 -5.75
C SER A 41 -5.66 -2.01 -4.78
N ALA A 42 -4.95 -1.31 -3.87
CA ALA A 42 -4.14 -1.96 -2.85
C ALA A 42 -5.01 -2.79 -1.89
N ARG A 43 -6.19 -2.30 -1.50
CA ARG A 43 -7.14 -3.06 -0.68
C ARG A 43 -7.65 -4.31 -1.40
N TRP A 44 -7.96 -4.22 -2.68
CA TRP A 44 -8.32 -5.39 -3.49
C TRP A 44 -7.16 -6.40 -3.54
N TYR A 45 -5.94 -5.91 -3.79
CA TYR A 45 -4.74 -6.73 -3.85
C TYR A 45 -4.43 -7.42 -2.51
N VAL A 46 -4.50 -6.68 -1.40
CA VAL A 46 -4.34 -7.22 -0.04
C VAL A 46 -5.43 -8.25 0.27
N ARG A 47 -6.68 -8.03 -0.14
CA ARG A 47 -7.76 -9.01 0.04
C ARG A 47 -7.51 -10.31 -0.72
N GLU A 48 -6.96 -10.20 -1.93
CA GLU A 48 -6.59 -11.37 -2.72
C GLU A 48 -5.35 -12.08 -2.16
N LEU A 49 -4.34 -11.33 -1.69
CA LEU A 49 -3.07 -11.86 -1.21
C LEU A 49 -3.16 -12.48 0.19
N LEU A 50 -3.94 -11.88 1.10
CA LEU A 50 -4.14 -12.41 2.47
C LEU A 50 -5.17 -13.54 2.51
N GLY A 51 -5.77 -13.90 1.36
CA GLY A 51 -6.77 -14.99 1.30
C GLY A 51 -8.12 -14.62 1.91
N ASP A 52 -8.38 -13.33 2.16
CA ASP A 52 -9.70 -12.83 2.57
C ASP A 52 -10.72 -12.92 1.40
N SER A 53 -10.26 -13.22 0.17
CA SER A 53 -11.10 -13.60 -0.97
C SER A 53 -11.53 -15.08 -1.00
N ALA A 54 -11.12 -15.89 -0.02
CA ALA A 54 -11.48 -17.31 0.00
C ALA A 54 -12.99 -17.53 0.13
N TYR A 55 -13.68 -16.66 0.88
CA TYR A 55 -15.14 -16.66 0.96
C TYR A 55 -15.80 -16.25 -0.36
N ASP A 56 -15.29 -15.22 -1.04
CA ASP A 56 -15.83 -14.79 -2.35
C ASP A 56 -15.71 -15.90 -3.39
N LYS A 57 -14.60 -16.65 -3.39
CA LYS A 57 -14.39 -17.83 -4.23
C LYS A 57 -15.35 -18.97 -3.87
N TYR A 58 -15.63 -19.18 -2.58
CA TYR A 58 -16.65 -20.13 -2.13
C TYR A 58 -18.03 -19.74 -2.66
N VAL A 59 -18.44 -18.47 -2.50
CA VAL A 59 -19.74 -17.97 -2.97
C VAL A 59 -19.86 -18.08 -4.49
N ALA A 60 -18.83 -17.70 -5.24
CA ALA A 60 -18.82 -17.83 -6.69
C ALA A 60 -18.99 -19.29 -7.14
N ARG A 61 -18.32 -20.23 -6.48
CA ARG A 61 -18.50 -21.67 -6.72
C ARG A 61 -19.89 -22.14 -6.32
N HIS A 62 -20.37 -21.70 -5.16
CA HIS A 62 -21.69 -22.04 -4.64
C HIS A 62 -22.81 -21.58 -5.59
N HIS A 63 -22.69 -20.41 -6.20
CA HIS A 63 -23.67 -19.97 -7.19
C HIS A 63 -23.65 -20.79 -8.48
N LEU A 64 -22.50 -21.39 -8.84
CA LEU A 64 -22.39 -22.27 -10.00
C LEU A 64 -22.91 -23.68 -9.71
N GLU A 65 -22.62 -24.21 -8.53
CA GLU A 65 -22.95 -25.59 -8.13
C GLU A 65 -24.37 -25.69 -7.52
N HIS A 66 -24.82 -24.65 -6.84
CA HIS A 66 -26.06 -24.58 -6.09
C HIS A 66 -26.79 -23.25 -6.33
N PRO A 67 -27.36 -23.05 -7.53
CA PRO A 67 -28.07 -21.81 -7.87
C PRO A 67 -29.34 -21.60 -7.01
N ASP A 68 -29.93 -22.67 -6.49
CA ASP A 68 -31.19 -22.65 -5.73
C ASP A 68 -31.01 -22.54 -4.21
N HIS A 69 -29.77 -22.50 -3.72
CA HIS A 69 -29.47 -22.47 -2.28
C HIS A 69 -28.72 -21.20 -1.91
N GLU A 70 -29.06 -20.62 -0.76
CA GLU A 70 -28.35 -19.45 -0.22
C GLU A 70 -26.97 -19.90 0.30
N PRO A 71 -25.87 -19.22 -0.08
CA PRO A 71 -24.55 -19.54 0.46
C PRO A 71 -24.50 -19.31 1.98
N MET A 72 -23.70 -20.13 2.68
CA MET A 72 -23.55 -19.98 4.13
C MET A 72 -22.92 -18.63 4.49
N SER A 73 -23.24 -18.08 5.68
CA SER A 73 -22.64 -16.82 6.13
C SER A 73 -21.11 -16.90 6.25
N GLN A 74 -20.42 -15.79 5.94
CA GLN A 74 -18.96 -15.69 6.00
C GLN A 74 -18.36 -16.16 7.32
N ARG A 75 -18.97 -15.80 8.46
CA ARG A 75 -18.49 -16.20 9.79
C ARG A 75 -18.66 -17.69 10.05
N ALA A 76 -19.74 -18.30 9.56
CA ALA A 76 -19.94 -19.74 9.68
C ALA A 76 -18.89 -20.51 8.86
N TRP A 77 -18.66 -20.07 7.62
CA TRP A 77 -17.65 -20.65 6.74
C TRP A 77 -16.25 -20.65 7.36
N TRP A 78 -15.83 -19.53 7.95
CA TRP A 78 -14.52 -19.43 8.61
C TRP A 78 -14.41 -20.33 9.85
N ARG A 79 -15.50 -20.51 10.61
CA ARG A 79 -15.51 -21.43 11.76
C ARG A 79 -15.37 -22.88 11.31
N GLU A 80 -16.19 -23.31 10.36
CA GLU A 80 -16.15 -24.68 9.83
C GLU A 80 -14.79 -25.01 9.21
N ARG A 81 -14.19 -24.05 8.50
CA ARG A 81 -12.84 -24.21 7.95
C ARG A 81 -11.78 -24.35 9.04
N ALA A 82 -11.85 -23.57 10.11
CA ALA A 82 -10.92 -23.68 11.24
C ALA A 82 -11.10 -25.00 12.00
N GLU A 83 -12.34 -25.46 12.17
CA GLU A 83 -12.66 -26.75 12.76
C GLU A 83 -12.14 -27.91 11.91
N ALA A 84 -12.32 -27.86 10.58
CA ALA A 84 -11.79 -28.84 9.66
C ALA A 84 -10.25 -28.95 9.73
N GLU A 85 -9.56 -27.82 9.87
CA GLU A 85 -8.10 -27.77 10.02
C GLU A 85 -7.63 -28.25 11.41
N ALA A 86 -8.42 -28.02 12.46
CA ALA A 86 -8.16 -28.54 13.80
C ALA A 86 -8.35 -30.07 13.88
N VAL A 87 -9.35 -30.60 13.18
CA VAL A 87 -9.64 -32.06 13.13
C VAL A 87 -8.64 -32.78 12.22
N ASN A 88 -8.27 -32.17 11.10
CA ASN A 88 -7.33 -32.73 10.13
C ASN A 88 -6.12 -31.81 9.97
N PRO A 89 -5.22 -31.76 10.97
CA PRO A 89 -4.00 -30.99 10.85
C PRO A 89 -3.18 -31.59 9.70
N GLN A 90 -2.86 -30.76 8.70
CA GLN A 90 -2.04 -31.16 7.56
C GLN A 90 -0.76 -31.80 8.10
N PRO A 91 -0.41 -33.03 7.68
CA PRO A 91 0.78 -33.71 8.20
C PRO A 91 2.00 -32.85 7.88
N ARG A 92 2.58 -32.26 8.92
CA ARG A 92 3.83 -31.52 8.83
C ARG A 92 4.91 -32.59 8.70
N CYS A 93 5.60 -32.62 7.56
CA CYS A 93 6.78 -33.46 7.41
C CYS A 93 7.86 -32.93 8.39
N CYS A 94 7.94 -33.58 9.54
CA CYS A 94 9.15 -33.58 10.37
C CYS A 94 10.15 -34.57 9.78
#